data_AF-A0A9E0UF35-F1
#
_entry.id   AF-A0A9E0UF35-F1
#
_cell.length_a   1.000
_cell.length_b   1.000
_cell.length_c   1.000
_cell.angle_alpha   90.00
_cell.angle_beta   90.00
_cell.angle_gamma   90.00
#
_symmetry.space_group_name_H-M   'P 1'
#
loop_
_entity.id
_entity.type
_entity.pdbx_description
1 polymer ?
#
loop_
_entity_poly.entity_id
_entity_poly.type
_entity_poly.pdbx_seq_one_letter_code
_entity_poly.pdbx_strand_id
1 'polypeptide(L)'
;MKYTRMSLMLGIAMFSGSALAMSVGDSVECNWKNGGKMYPGVIAEKTGSAVFIHYNDGDKEHTTVNHCRPLGGAEYLGVGSRVSCRWKGGAWYPGVIAQKTGNAVFIHYNDGDKEHTTLSMCRPR
;
A
#
# COMPACT_ATOMS: atom_id res chain seq x y z
N MET A 1 -45.96 -14.71 15.25
CA MET A 1 -45.23 -14.19 14.08
C MET A 1 -44.05 -15.11 13.77
N LYS A 2 -43.83 -15.44 12.50
CA LYS A 2 -42.87 -16.42 11.99
C LYS A 2 -41.54 -15.77 11.57
N TYR A 3 -40.51 -16.62 11.54
CA TYR A 3 -39.18 -16.51 10.90
C TYR A 3 -38.06 -15.85 11.71
N THR A 4 -36.81 -16.29 11.73
CA THR A 4 -36.11 -17.59 11.60
C THR A 4 -34.67 -17.25 11.99
N ARG A 5 -34.00 -18.09 12.80
CA ARG A 5 -32.58 -17.94 13.13
C ARG A 5 -31.75 -18.01 11.84
N MET A 6 -31.13 -16.90 11.43
CA MET A 6 -30.21 -16.87 10.30
C MET A 6 -28.79 -17.01 10.82
N SER A 7 -28.33 -18.26 11.00
CA SER A 7 -26.91 -18.57 10.96
C SER A 7 -26.45 -18.44 9.51
N LEU A 8 -25.50 -17.57 9.22
CA LEU A 8 -24.80 -17.59 7.94
C LEU A 8 -23.30 -17.37 8.13
N MET A 9 -22.62 -18.51 8.06
CA MET A 9 -21.24 -18.79 7.66
C MET A 9 -20.20 -17.68 7.78
N LEU A 10 -19.25 -17.89 8.70
CA LEU A 10 -17.91 -17.32 8.65
C LEU A 10 -17.22 -17.87 7.38
N GLY A 11 -17.41 -17.19 6.25
CA GLY A 11 -16.64 -17.48 5.05
C GLY A 11 -15.17 -17.21 5.33
N ILE A 12 -14.36 -18.26 5.43
CA ILE A 12 -12.91 -18.14 5.38
C ILE A 12 -12.60 -17.67 3.95
N ALA A 13 -12.50 -16.35 3.78
CA ALA A 13 -11.90 -15.78 2.59
C ALA A 13 -10.45 -16.28 2.57
N MET A 14 -10.17 -17.21 1.68
CA MET A 14 -8.79 -17.58 1.34
C MET A 14 -8.13 -16.30 0.83
N PHE A 15 -7.32 -15.66 1.66
CA PHE A 15 -6.40 -14.63 1.21
C PHE A 15 -5.34 -15.35 0.39
N SER A 16 -5.62 -15.57 -0.89
CA SER A 16 -4.56 -15.71 -1.88
C SER A 16 -3.77 -14.42 -1.77
N GLY A 17 -2.63 -14.47 -1.08
CA GLY A 17 -1.67 -13.39 -1.02
C GLY A 17 -1.17 -13.16 -2.43
N SER A 18 -1.90 -12.35 -3.21
CA SER A 18 -1.37 -11.76 -4.42
C SER A 18 -0.13 -11.00 -3.96
N ALA A 19 1.03 -11.43 -4.43
CA ALA A 19 2.21 -10.58 -4.45
C ALA A 19 1.72 -9.22 -4.97
N LEU A 20 1.69 -8.21 -4.09
CA LEU A 20 1.16 -6.89 -4.40
C LEU A 20 1.84 -6.44 -5.68
N ALA A 21 1.07 -6.29 -6.75
CA ALA A 21 1.60 -5.85 -8.03
C ALA A 21 2.03 -4.39 -7.89
N MET A 22 3.28 -4.18 -7.47
CA MET A 22 3.85 -2.86 -7.22
C MET A 22 3.71 -2.00 -8.48
N SER A 23 3.31 -0.76 -8.31
CA SER A 23 2.94 0.17 -9.37
C SER A 23 3.70 1.49 -9.23
N VAL A 24 3.65 2.32 -10.28
CA VAL A 24 4.22 3.66 -10.24
C VAL A 24 3.60 4.47 -9.09
N GLY A 25 4.45 5.08 -8.28
CA GLY A 25 4.10 5.85 -7.08
C GLY A 25 4.03 5.02 -5.80
N ASP A 26 4.21 3.70 -5.86
CA ASP A 26 4.28 2.88 -4.65
C ASP A 26 5.62 3.10 -3.95
N SER A 27 5.56 3.21 -2.62
CA SER A 27 6.75 3.18 -1.78
C SER A 27 7.27 1.75 -1.67
N VAL A 28 8.56 1.60 -1.87
CA VAL A 28 9.25 0.31 -1.91
C VAL A 28 10.56 0.39 -1.16
N GLU A 29 11.05 -0.74 -0.68
CA GLU A 29 12.47 -0.90 -0.42
C GLU A 29 13.05 -1.71 -1.56
N CYS A 30 14.14 -1.25 -2.15
CA CYS A 30 14.82 -1.94 -3.22
C CYS A 30 16.28 -2.21 -2.87
N ASN A 31 16.80 -3.34 -3.35
CA ASN A 31 18.18 -3.76 -3.17
C ASN A 31 19.08 -2.97 -4.11
N TRP A 32 19.67 -1.88 -3.61
CA TRP A 32 20.51 -0.97 -4.39
C TRP A 32 21.62 -1.71 -5.11
N LYS A 33 21.65 -1.60 -6.44
CA LYS A 33 22.63 -2.26 -7.32
C LYS A 33 22.79 -3.77 -7.04
N ASN A 34 21.76 -4.41 -6.49
CA ASN A 34 21.80 -5.80 -6.03
C ASN A 34 22.92 -6.09 -5.01
N GLY A 35 23.33 -5.10 -4.21
CA GLY A 35 24.46 -5.19 -3.25
C GLY A 35 24.12 -5.82 -1.90
N GLY A 36 22.88 -6.23 -1.67
CA GLY A 36 22.40 -6.91 -0.46
C GLY A 36 21.78 -6.00 0.59
N LYS A 37 21.79 -4.67 0.38
CA LYS A 37 21.17 -3.70 1.28
C LYS A 37 19.94 -3.07 0.63
N MET A 38 18.86 -3.06 1.39
CA MET A 38 17.56 -2.51 1.00
C MET A 38 17.50 -1.02 1.37
N TYR A 39 17.02 -0.19 0.45
CA TYR A 39 16.88 1.24 0.66
C TYR A 39 15.47 1.69 0.27
N PRO A 40 14.84 2.58 1.05
CA PRO A 40 13.50 3.05 0.77
C PRO A 40 13.50 4.02 -0.41
N GLY A 41 12.47 3.92 -1.24
CA GLY A 41 12.26 4.78 -2.39
C GLY A 41 10.85 4.68 -2.93
N VAL A 42 10.63 5.27 -4.09
CA VAL A 42 9.36 5.27 -4.82
C VAL A 42 9.60 4.75 -6.23
N ILE A 43 8.70 3.90 -6.73
CA ILE A 43 8.69 3.51 -8.14
C ILE A 43 8.30 4.73 -8.97
N ALA A 44 9.26 5.33 -9.67
CA ALA A 44 9.04 6.46 -10.57
C ALA A 44 8.51 6.02 -11.94
N GLU A 45 8.96 4.87 -12.44
CA GLU A 45 8.51 4.30 -13.71
C GLU A 45 8.41 2.77 -13.63
N LYS A 46 7.54 2.18 -14.45
CA LYS A 46 7.40 0.72 -14.54
C LYS A 46 7.00 0.28 -15.95
N THR A 47 7.72 -0.70 -16.48
CA THR A 47 7.40 -1.41 -17.73
C THR A 47 7.57 -2.91 -17.52
N GLY A 48 6.45 -3.65 -17.42
CA GLY A 48 6.48 -5.06 -17.04
C GLY A 48 7.12 -5.25 -15.66
N SER A 49 8.21 -6.00 -15.60
CA SER A 49 9.00 -6.21 -14.36
C SER A 49 10.10 -5.18 -14.16
N ALA A 50 10.43 -4.37 -15.17
CA ALA A 50 11.44 -3.32 -15.06
C ALA A 50 10.85 -2.10 -14.34
N VAL A 51 11.62 -1.50 -13.43
CA VAL A 51 11.24 -0.33 -12.66
C VAL A 51 12.37 0.69 -12.61
N PHE A 52 12.01 1.96 -12.54
CA PHE A 52 12.94 3.04 -12.18
C PHE A 52 12.60 3.52 -10.77
N ILE A 53 13.57 3.51 -9.87
CA ILE A 53 13.41 3.84 -8.46
C ILE A 53 14.04 5.20 -8.18
N HIS A 54 13.32 6.06 -7.48
CA HIS A 54 13.88 7.23 -6.80
C HIS A 54 14.02 6.89 -5.31
N TYR A 55 15.25 6.73 -4.84
CA TYR A 55 15.54 6.49 -3.43
C TYR A 55 15.40 7.76 -2.60
N ASN A 56 15.08 7.59 -1.32
CA ASN A 56 14.84 8.69 -0.40
C ASN A 56 16.13 9.48 -0.04
N ASP A 57 17.30 8.88 -0.26
CA ASP A 57 18.61 9.53 -0.09
C ASP A 57 19.06 10.33 -1.33
N GLY A 58 18.24 10.36 -2.38
CA GLY A 58 18.48 11.11 -3.61
C GLY A 58 19.04 10.27 -4.76
N ASP A 59 19.46 9.03 -4.50
CA ASP A 59 19.93 8.11 -5.53
C ASP A 59 18.78 7.60 -6.41
N LYS A 60 19.13 7.13 -7.61
CA LYS A 60 18.16 6.60 -8.58
C LYS A 60 18.73 5.38 -9.32
N GLU A 61 17.89 4.40 -9.63
CA GLU A 61 18.31 3.27 -10.46
C GLU A 61 17.20 2.65 -11.29
N HIS A 62 17.59 2.03 -12.40
CA HIS A 62 16.79 1.02 -13.07
C HIS A 62 17.08 -0.35 -12.46
N THR A 63 16.04 -1.06 -12.07
CA THR A 63 16.13 -2.42 -11.52
C THR A 63 14.89 -3.22 -11.91
N THR A 64 14.65 -4.36 -11.27
CA THR A 64 13.42 -5.14 -11.45
C THR A 64 12.62 -5.20 -10.16
N VAL A 65 11.31 -5.41 -10.28
CA VAL A 65 10.41 -5.62 -9.14
C VAL A 65 10.86 -6.74 -8.21
N ASN A 66 11.66 -7.70 -8.67
CA ASN A 66 12.18 -8.79 -7.85
C ASN A 66 13.25 -8.35 -6.85
N HIS A 67 13.89 -7.20 -7.09
CA HIS A 67 14.82 -6.58 -6.15
C HIS A 67 14.12 -5.65 -5.16
N CYS A 68 12.79 -5.52 -5.27
CA CYS A 68 12.01 -4.62 -4.47
C CYS A 68 10.98 -5.38 -3.63
N ARG A 69 10.64 -4.80 -2.49
CA ARG A 69 9.46 -5.18 -1.71
C ARG A 69 8.64 -3.93 -1.43
N PRO A 70 7.30 -4.04 -1.31
CA PRO A 70 6.50 -2.93 -0.81
C PRO A 70 7.08 -2.46 0.52
N LEU A 71 7.39 -1.17 0.61
CA LEU A 71 7.78 -0.58 1.87
C LEU A 71 6.50 -0.57 2.70
N GLY A 72 6.39 -1.53 3.62
CA GLY A 72 5.18 -1.74 4.39
C GLY A 72 4.78 -0.42 5.01
N GLY A 73 3.64 0.13 4.59
CA GLY A 73 3.15 1.39 5.14
C GLY A 73 3.02 1.34 6.68
N ALA A 74 3.07 0.15 7.30
CA ALA A 74 3.10 0.02 8.75
C ALA A 74 4.36 0.58 9.42
N GLU A 75 5.50 0.68 8.75
CA GLU A 75 6.71 1.24 9.39
C GLU A 75 6.76 2.76 9.24
N TYR A 76 6.34 3.31 8.09
CA TYR A 76 6.49 4.74 7.76
C TYR A 76 5.20 5.56 7.79
N LEU A 77 4.03 4.92 7.74
CA LEU A 77 2.73 5.59 7.79
C LEU A 77 2.05 5.27 9.13
N GLY A 78 1.80 6.32 9.90
CA GLY A 78 1.15 6.27 11.21
C GLY A 78 -0.16 7.07 11.20
N VAL A 79 -0.83 7.09 12.35
CA VAL A 79 -1.95 8.02 12.55
C VAL A 79 -1.45 9.45 12.35
N GLY A 80 -2.19 10.24 11.57
CA GLY A 80 -1.83 11.61 11.19
C GLY A 80 -1.05 11.73 9.87
N SER A 81 -0.50 10.63 9.33
CA SER A 81 0.18 10.68 8.03
C SER A 81 -0.78 11.08 6.91
N ARG A 82 -0.34 12.02 6.06
CA ARG A 82 -1.03 12.38 4.82
C ARG A 82 -0.71 11.34 3.77
N VAL A 83 -1.75 10.85 3.12
CA VAL A 83 -1.66 9.76 2.17
C VAL A 83 -2.57 10.03 0.97
N SER A 84 -2.30 9.34 -0.13
CA SER A 84 -3.30 9.09 -1.16
C SER A 84 -3.67 7.61 -1.06
N CYS A 85 -4.96 7.28 -0.94
CA CYS A 85 -5.41 5.89 -0.90
C CYS A 85 -6.39 5.58 -2.04
N ARG A 86 -6.40 4.32 -2.50
CA ARG A 86 -7.38 3.80 -3.47
C ARG A 86 -8.72 3.58 -2.78
N TRP A 87 -9.68 4.46 -3.03
CA TRP A 87 -11.03 4.31 -2.49
C TRP A 87 -11.73 3.10 -3.11
N LYS A 88 -12.12 2.12 -2.29
CA LYS A 88 -12.74 0.86 -2.74
C LYS A 88 -11.97 0.16 -3.88
N GLY A 89 -10.64 0.32 -3.91
CA GLY A 89 -9.77 -0.24 -4.95
C GLY A 89 -9.76 0.52 -6.29
N GLY A 90 -10.47 1.64 -6.39
CA GLY A 90 -10.56 2.49 -7.58
C GLY A 90 -9.51 3.59 -7.64
N ALA A 91 -9.96 4.84 -7.82
CA ALA A 91 -9.09 6.00 -7.95
C ALA A 91 -8.41 6.38 -6.63
N TRP A 92 -7.32 7.16 -6.74
CA TRP A 92 -6.55 7.64 -5.60
C TRP A 92 -7.12 8.95 -5.07
N TYR A 93 -7.47 8.98 -3.79
CA TYR A 93 -8.00 10.16 -3.12
C TYR A 93 -7.08 10.56 -1.96
N PRO A 94 -6.81 11.87 -1.75
CA PRO A 94 -6.04 12.31 -0.61
C PRO A 94 -6.81 12.15 0.69
N GLY A 95 -6.10 11.77 1.74
CA GLY A 95 -6.66 11.72 3.08
C GLY A 95 -5.59 11.70 4.15
N VAL A 96 -6.05 11.46 5.37
CA VAL A 96 -5.23 11.30 6.57
C VAL A 96 -5.57 9.96 7.21
N ILE A 97 -4.54 9.23 7.65
CA ILE A 97 -4.73 8.04 8.48
C ILE A 97 -5.27 8.50 9.83
N ALA A 98 -6.55 8.23 10.09
CA ALA A 98 -7.22 8.58 11.34
C ALA A 98 -7.02 7.50 12.41
N GLN A 99 -6.89 6.24 12.02
CA GLN A 99 -6.60 5.13 12.92
C GLN A 99 -5.72 4.09 12.24
N LYS A 100 -4.96 3.32 13.03
CA LYS A 100 -4.11 2.26 12.54
C LYS A 100 -3.98 1.12 13.55
N THR A 101 -4.12 -0.11 13.06
CA THR A 101 -3.83 -1.35 13.78
C THR A 101 -3.06 -2.29 12.85
N GLY A 102 -1.74 -2.39 13.04
CA GLY A 102 -0.88 -3.10 12.10
C GLY A 102 -0.97 -2.51 10.69
N ASN A 103 -1.38 -3.33 9.71
CA ASN A 103 -1.61 -2.91 8.32
C ASN A 103 -3.02 -2.37 8.05
N ALA A 104 -3.97 -2.55 8.96
CA ALA A 104 -5.31 -2.01 8.82
C ALA A 104 -5.34 -0.53 9.22
N VAL A 105 -5.98 0.29 8.41
CA VAL A 105 -6.09 1.74 8.62
C VAL A 105 -7.51 2.23 8.41
N PHE A 106 -7.87 3.27 9.13
CA PHE A 106 -9.07 4.06 8.88
C PHE A 106 -8.65 5.40 8.28
N ILE A 107 -9.14 5.71 7.09
CA ILE A 107 -8.79 6.92 6.35
C ILE A 107 -9.94 7.92 6.47
N HIS A 108 -9.59 9.18 6.75
CA HIS A 108 -10.46 10.33 6.49
C HIS A 108 -9.98 10.99 5.20
N TYR A 109 -10.77 10.87 4.14
CA TYR A 109 -10.49 11.54 2.87
C TYR A 109 -10.83 13.03 2.96
N ASN A 110 -10.15 13.84 2.14
CA ASN A 110 -10.30 15.29 2.16
C ASN A 110 -11.66 15.77 1.63
N ASP A 111 -12.38 14.93 0.89
CA ASP A 111 -13.73 15.19 0.38
C ASP A 111 -14.83 14.84 1.41
N GLY A 112 -14.46 14.35 2.58
CA GLY A 112 -15.36 14.01 3.69
C GLY A 112 -15.66 12.52 3.82
N ASP A 113 -15.30 11.71 2.82
CA ASP A 113 -15.49 10.26 2.87
C ASP A 113 -14.55 9.59 3.88
N LYS A 114 -14.95 8.40 4.36
CA LYS A 114 -14.18 7.62 5.31
C LYS A 114 -14.21 6.13 4.99
N GLU A 115 -13.11 5.43 5.21
CA GLU A 115 -12.99 4.02 4.85
C GLU A 115 -12.00 3.26 5.73
N HIS A 116 -12.33 2.01 6.05
CA HIS A 116 -11.37 1.03 6.55
C HIS A 116 -10.71 0.33 5.36
N THR A 117 -9.38 0.40 5.28
CA THR A 117 -8.60 -0.23 4.22
C THR A 117 -7.27 -0.74 4.79
N THR A 118 -6.36 -1.15 3.92
CA THR A 118 -5.00 -1.55 4.31
C THR A 118 -3.98 -0.55 3.82
N LEU A 119 -2.82 -0.51 4.47
CA LEU A 119 -1.69 0.33 4.06
C LEU A 119 -1.20 0.04 2.64
N SER A 120 -1.46 -1.16 2.11
CA SER A 120 -1.19 -1.50 0.70
C SER A 120 -2.08 -0.76 -0.30
N MET A 121 -3.20 -0.18 0.14
CA MET A 121 -4.06 0.67 -0.68
C MET A 121 -3.67 2.14 -0.59
N CYS A 122 -2.64 2.47 0.19
CA CYS A 122 -2.24 3.84 0.49
C CYS A 122 -0.78 4.07 0.09
N ARG A 123 -0.48 5.31 -0.32
CA ARG A 123 0.87 5.79 -0.55
C ARG A 123 1.08 7.13 0.18
N PRO A 124 2.30 7.46 0.62
CA PRO A 124 2.62 8.78 1.15
C PRO A 124 2.24 9.87 0.14
N ARG A 125 1.81 11.03 0.62
CA ARG A 125 1.54 12.21 -0.20
C ARG A 125 2.46 13.36 0.16
#